data_AF-A0A7J8YFL5-F1
#
_entry.id   AF-A0A7J8YFL5-F1
#
_cell.length_a   1.000
_cell.length_b   1.000
_cell.length_c   1.000
_cell.angle_alpha   90.00
_cell.angle_beta   90.00
_cell.angle_gamma   90.00
#
_symmetry.space_group_name_H-M   'P 1'
#
loop_
_entity.id
_entity.type
_entity.pdbx_description
1 polymer ?
#
loop_
_entity_poly.entity_id
_entity_poly.type
_entity_poly.pdbx_seq_one_letter_code
_entity_poly.pdbx_strand_id
1 'polypeptide(L)'
;RLKEKVEETFGCEYELVTEFTGLISWSRGASIGWHSDDNRPYLKQRDFTAVCYLNSYGKDFEGGLFHFQDGEPKTIAPMVGDAVIYTADGRNTHSVDEVTSGERLTLTLWFSRDSSHDEDAKLILLLEENVLHKSNNVPWSLLPLPASDNMYWFSPHQASNQDIGFDIRLGRLHALGFDVYYSRDMNFGSDLSELLMEPMQLARRDQLLDHKFVNVLHSLQVGEYVNLYDEQVAQFYFWEGCKSQAFTNEVQSGKAVRLSRSQSEKITRVNSVFLKDTKLVETVFQSAGQCYFNLATFSAAITEWEDYSCKLHKEILLSLPQWRAHQAIYSVKFDV
;
A
#
# COMPACT_ATOMS: atom_id res chain seq x y z
N ARG A 1 -17.60 -2.74 -14.57
CA ARG A 1 -18.04 -4.03 -13.97
C ARG A 1 -18.48 -3.91 -12.51
N LEU A 2 -17.61 -3.58 -11.54
CA LEU A 2 -18.07 -3.50 -10.14
C LEU A 2 -19.08 -2.35 -9.95
N LYS A 3 -18.77 -1.16 -10.48
CA LYS A 3 -19.71 -0.02 -10.57
C LYS A 3 -21.05 -0.41 -11.21
N GLU A 4 -21.03 -1.00 -12.40
CA GLU A 4 -22.23 -1.49 -13.09
C GLU A 4 -23.06 -2.45 -12.21
N LYS A 5 -22.41 -3.31 -11.42
CA LYS A 5 -23.12 -4.23 -10.53
C LYS A 5 -23.78 -3.53 -9.35
N VAL A 6 -23.15 -2.48 -8.82
CA VAL A 6 -23.74 -1.60 -7.79
C VAL A 6 -24.94 -0.88 -8.37
N GLU A 7 -24.80 -0.31 -9.57
CA GLU A 7 -25.87 0.37 -10.29
C GLU A 7 -27.08 -0.55 -10.55
N GLU A 8 -26.85 -1.76 -11.06
CA GLU A 8 -27.89 -2.78 -11.28
C GLU A 8 -28.58 -3.18 -9.97
N THR A 9 -27.82 -3.31 -8.88
CA THR A 9 -28.33 -3.74 -7.57
C THR A 9 -29.27 -2.69 -6.95
N PHE A 10 -28.99 -1.41 -7.16
CA PHE A 10 -29.75 -0.30 -6.59
C PHE A 10 -30.67 0.42 -7.59
N GLY A 11 -30.73 -0.05 -8.84
CA GLY A 11 -31.55 0.55 -9.91
C GLY A 11 -31.18 2.00 -10.20
N CYS A 12 -29.88 2.27 -10.31
CA CYS A 12 -29.31 3.60 -10.54
C CYS A 12 -28.27 3.63 -11.66
N GLU A 13 -28.57 2.91 -12.74
CA GLU A 13 -27.74 2.80 -13.93
C GLU A 13 -27.31 4.16 -14.47
N TYR A 14 -26.00 4.31 -14.67
CA TYR A 14 -25.34 5.53 -15.16
C TYR A 14 -25.42 6.75 -14.23
N GLU A 15 -25.91 6.60 -13.00
CA GLU A 15 -26.05 7.70 -12.04
C GLU A 15 -24.88 7.81 -11.06
N LEU A 16 -23.93 6.86 -11.09
CA LEU A 16 -22.82 6.82 -10.14
C LEU A 16 -21.51 7.33 -10.73
N VAL A 17 -20.69 7.93 -9.88
CA VAL A 17 -19.25 8.11 -10.08
C VAL A 17 -18.49 7.40 -8.97
N THR A 18 -17.26 6.98 -9.25
CA THR A 18 -16.37 6.47 -8.21
C THR A 18 -15.87 7.68 -7.41
N GLU A 19 -16.18 7.72 -6.12
CA GLU A 19 -15.73 8.80 -5.23
C GLU A 19 -14.30 8.58 -4.76
N PHE A 20 -13.98 7.34 -4.42
CA PHE A 20 -12.67 6.93 -3.95
C PHE A 20 -12.47 5.42 -4.11
N THR A 21 -11.24 5.03 -4.43
CA THR A 21 -10.81 3.64 -4.55
C THR A 21 -9.69 3.36 -3.57
N GLY A 22 -9.92 2.44 -2.64
CA GLY A 22 -8.92 2.00 -1.66
C GLY A 22 -8.48 0.57 -1.92
N LEU A 23 -7.19 0.36 -2.21
CA LEU A 23 -6.55 -0.93 -2.02
C LEU A 23 -6.06 -1.01 -0.58
N ILE A 24 -6.71 -1.83 0.24
CA ILE A 24 -6.53 -1.84 1.69
C ILE A 24 -5.98 -3.18 2.13
N SER A 25 -4.89 -3.12 2.89
CA SER A 25 -4.35 -4.22 3.65
C SER A 25 -4.65 -4.02 5.15
N TRP A 26 -5.19 -5.05 5.78
CA TRP A 26 -5.37 -5.14 7.22
C TRP A 26 -4.43 -6.19 7.76
N SER A 27 -3.39 -5.76 8.46
CA SER A 27 -2.44 -6.64 9.14
C SER A 27 -2.98 -7.10 10.49
N ARG A 28 -2.32 -8.08 11.10
CA ARG A 28 -2.64 -8.55 12.45
C ARG A 28 -2.79 -7.40 13.45
N GLY A 29 -3.85 -7.44 14.26
CA GLY A 29 -4.19 -6.38 15.22
C GLY A 29 -5.03 -5.23 14.64
N ALA A 30 -5.15 -5.13 13.31
CA ALA A 30 -6.00 -4.13 12.69
C ALA A 30 -7.48 -4.51 12.83
N SER A 31 -8.30 -3.52 13.19
CA SER A 31 -9.77 -3.62 13.31
C SER A 31 -10.39 -2.25 13.09
N ILE A 32 -11.69 -2.21 12.81
CA ILE A 32 -12.46 -0.96 12.79
C ILE A 32 -13.80 -1.18 13.47
N GLY A 33 -14.10 -0.31 14.45
CA GLY A 33 -15.34 -0.37 15.21
C GLY A 33 -16.57 -0.01 14.38
N TRP A 34 -17.74 -0.07 14.99
CA TRP A 34 -19.02 0.22 14.33
C TRP A 34 -19.06 1.62 13.72
N HIS A 35 -19.35 1.69 12.42
CA HIS A 35 -19.48 2.93 11.67
C HIS A 35 -20.36 2.77 10.42
N SER A 36 -20.79 3.89 9.85
CA SER A 36 -21.24 3.97 8.46
C SER A 36 -20.18 4.67 7.62
N ASP A 37 -20.18 4.44 6.31
CA ASP A 37 -19.20 5.02 5.39
C ASP A 37 -19.41 6.53 5.20
N ASP A 38 -20.60 7.05 5.51
CA ASP A 38 -20.96 8.47 5.47
C ASP A 38 -20.84 9.19 6.83
N ASN A 39 -20.22 8.58 7.84
CA ASN A 39 -20.32 9.01 9.25
C ASN A 39 -19.67 10.38 9.59
N ARG A 40 -18.97 11.02 8.65
CA ARG A 40 -18.27 12.30 8.85
C ARG A 40 -18.65 13.31 7.76
N PRO A 41 -18.60 14.63 8.05
CA PRO A 41 -18.98 15.66 7.08
C PRO A 41 -18.31 15.55 5.71
N TYR A 42 -17.02 15.19 5.67
CA TYR A 42 -16.25 15.04 4.42
C TYR A 42 -16.46 13.69 3.72
N LEU A 43 -17.32 12.82 4.26
CA LEU A 43 -17.69 11.52 3.68
C LEU A 43 -19.17 11.46 3.29
N LYS A 44 -19.92 12.54 3.53
CA LYS A 44 -21.38 12.58 3.35
C LYS A 44 -21.84 12.42 1.90
N GLN A 45 -20.94 12.62 0.95
CA GLN A 45 -21.17 12.42 -0.48
C GLN A 45 -21.29 10.94 -0.88
N ARG A 46 -20.97 9.98 0.00
CA ARG A 46 -20.99 8.55 -0.32
C ARG A 46 -22.42 8.01 -0.25
N ASP A 47 -22.87 7.45 -1.37
CA ASP A 47 -24.19 6.82 -1.48
C ASP A 47 -24.10 5.29 -1.32
N PHE A 48 -23.09 4.68 -1.93
CA PHE A 48 -22.93 3.22 -1.98
C PHE A 48 -21.48 2.82 -1.75
N THR A 49 -21.28 1.57 -1.36
CA THR A 49 -19.96 0.99 -1.15
C THR A 49 -19.92 -0.42 -1.69
N ALA A 50 -18.77 -0.79 -2.29
CA ALA A 50 -18.47 -2.15 -2.70
C ALA A 50 -17.11 -2.56 -2.15
N VAL A 51 -17.07 -3.65 -1.38
CA VAL A 51 -15.84 -4.26 -0.86
C VAL A 51 -15.57 -5.54 -1.65
N CYS A 52 -14.51 -5.54 -2.46
CA CYS A 52 -14.06 -6.71 -3.22
C CYS A 52 -12.89 -7.38 -2.50
N TYR A 53 -13.00 -8.67 -2.22
CA TYR A 53 -12.00 -9.42 -1.48
C TYR A 53 -10.94 -10.00 -2.41
N LEU A 54 -9.67 -9.75 -2.09
CA LEU A 54 -8.52 -10.17 -2.90
C LEU A 54 -7.88 -11.46 -2.38
N ASN A 55 -8.25 -11.90 -1.19
CA ASN A 55 -7.84 -13.16 -0.58
C ASN A 55 -8.95 -13.71 0.35
N SER A 56 -8.77 -14.94 0.85
CA SER A 56 -9.86 -15.74 1.45
C SER A 56 -9.71 -15.91 2.97
N TYR A 57 -10.83 -15.77 3.69
CA TYR A 57 -10.92 -16.07 5.11
C TYR A 57 -10.69 -17.57 5.39
N GLY A 58 -9.98 -17.87 6.48
CA GLY A 58 -9.64 -19.24 6.90
C GLY A 58 -8.55 -19.92 6.05
N LYS A 59 -8.07 -19.25 5.00
CA LYS A 59 -6.93 -19.69 4.19
C LYS A 59 -5.78 -18.69 4.25
N ASP A 60 -6.07 -17.43 3.93
CA ASP A 60 -5.05 -16.38 3.79
C ASP A 60 -5.04 -15.45 5.02
N PHE A 61 -6.16 -15.36 5.75
CA PHE A 61 -6.27 -14.63 7.02
C PHE A 61 -7.30 -15.24 7.97
N GLU A 62 -7.13 -14.99 9.28
CA GLU A 62 -8.10 -15.31 10.35
C GLU A 62 -8.45 -14.05 11.13
N GLY A 63 -9.62 -14.04 11.78
CA GLY A 63 -10.26 -12.78 12.22
C GLY A 63 -10.59 -11.90 11.00
N GLY A 64 -10.62 -10.58 11.16
CA GLY A 64 -10.92 -9.64 10.07
C GLY A 64 -12.28 -9.83 9.40
N LEU A 65 -13.25 -10.46 10.06
CA LEU A 65 -14.60 -10.69 9.55
C LEU A 65 -15.37 -9.38 9.47
N PHE A 66 -16.17 -9.25 8.41
CA PHE A 66 -16.97 -8.06 8.17
C PHE A 66 -18.38 -8.26 8.74
N HIS A 67 -18.80 -7.38 9.62
CA HIS A 67 -20.06 -7.48 10.34
C HIS A 67 -21.00 -6.34 10.01
N PHE A 68 -22.27 -6.63 9.79
CA PHE A 68 -23.35 -5.65 9.81
C PHE A 68 -24.08 -5.72 11.15
N GLN A 69 -24.43 -4.55 11.67
CA GLN A 69 -25.15 -4.44 12.94
C GLN A 69 -26.59 -4.99 12.79
N ASP A 70 -27.20 -4.72 11.65
CA ASP A 70 -28.57 -5.07 11.30
C ASP A 70 -28.63 -5.75 9.91
N GLY A 71 -29.68 -6.55 9.67
CA GLY A 71 -29.86 -7.27 8.42
C GLY A 71 -29.25 -8.67 8.41
N GLU A 72 -29.35 -9.35 7.26
CA GLU A 72 -28.76 -10.66 7.02
C GLU A 72 -28.07 -10.68 5.63
N PRO A 73 -26.91 -11.33 5.49
CA PRO A 73 -26.14 -11.98 6.55
C PRO A 73 -25.45 -10.97 7.49
N LYS A 74 -25.48 -11.23 8.80
CA LYS A 74 -24.81 -10.36 9.81
C LYS A 74 -23.30 -10.38 9.76
N THR A 75 -22.71 -11.48 9.32
CA THR A 75 -21.26 -11.66 9.26
C THR A 75 -20.90 -12.26 7.92
N ILE A 76 -19.91 -11.67 7.25
CA ILE A 76 -19.38 -12.15 5.98
C ILE A 76 -18.05 -12.85 6.25
N ALA A 77 -17.97 -14.13 5.88
CA ALA A 77 -16.73 -14.90 5.77
C ALA A 77 -16.36 -14.99 4.28
N PRO A 78 -15.53 -14.08 3.76
CA PRO A 78 -15.33 -13.89 2.33
C PRO A 78 -14.31 -14.87 1.73
N MET A 79 -14.51 -15.21 0.47
CA MET A 79 -13.53 -15.86 -0.41
C MET A 79 -12.96 -14.86 -1.42
N VAL A 80 -11.80 -15.17 -1.98
CA VAL A 80 -11.21 -14.37 -3.06
C VAL A 80 -12.22 -14.18 -4.22
N GLY A 81 -12.39 -12.93 -4.65
CA GLY A 81 -13.32 -12.54 -5.69
C GLY A 81 -14.74 -12.23 -5.21
N ASP A 82 -15.08 -12.50 -3.95
CA ASP A 82 -16.36 -12.08 -3.38
C ASP A 82 -16.46 -10.55 -3.34
N ALA A 83 -17.66 -10.04 -3.57
CA ALA A 83 -17.97 -8.62 -3.44
C ALA A 83 -19.18 -8.42 -2.54
N VAL A 84 -19.04 -7.50 -1.58
CA VAL A 84 -20.13 -7.09 -0.69
C VAL A 84 -20.52 -5.67 -1.06
N ILE A 85 -21.80 -5.46 -1.39
CA ILE A 85 -22.34 -4.18 -1.87
C ILE A 85 -23.45 -3.72 -0.93
N TYR A 86 -23.40 -2.47 -0.47
CA TYR A 86 -24.34 -1.91 0.50
C TYR A 86 -24.45 -0.38 0.38
N THR A 87 -25.48 0.23 1.01
CA THR A 87 -25.61 1.70 1.06
C THR A 87 -24.65 2.26 2.10
N ALA A 88 -24.00 3.38 1.82
CA ALA A 88 -22.97 3.95 2.68
C ALA A 88 -23.51 4.58 3.99
N ASP A 89 -24.83 4.76 4.08
CA ASP A 89 -25.49 5.43 5.20
C ASP A 89 -25.70 4.54 6.44
N GLY A 90 -26.23 5.15 7.50
CA GLY A 90 -26.44 4.49 8.80
C GLY A 90 -27.32 3.24 8.79
N ARG A 91 -28.01 2.92 7.69
CA ARG A 91 -28.78 1.66 7.55
C ARG A 91 -27.87 0.43 7.48
N ASN A 92 -26.64 0.59 7.01
CA ASN A 92 -25.64 -0.48 6.93
C ASN A 92 -24.46 -0.17 7.83
N THR A 93 -24.73 0.11 9.12
CA THR A 93 -23.67 0.27 10.11
C THR A 93 -22.90 -1.05 10.23
N HIS A 94 -21.58 -1.00 10.11
CA HIS A 94 -20.73 -2.17 10.00
C HIS A 94 -19.41 -2.01 10.77
N SER A 95 -18.71 -3.13 10.97
CA SER A 95 -17.40 -3.20 11.60
C SER A 95 -16.56 -4.32 10.99
N VAL A 96 -15.24 -4.26 11.21
CA VAL A 96 -14.33 -5.37 10.94
C VAL A 96 -13.66 -5.74 12.25
N ASP A 97 -13.80 -7.00 12.67
CA ASP A 97 -13.13 -7.47 13.88
C ASP A 97 -11.60 -7.56 13.68
N GLU A 98 -10.88 -7.81 14.76
CA GLU A 98 -9.41 -7.85 14.71
C GLU A 98 -8.92 -8.96 13.78
N VAL A 99 -8.03 -8.63 12.84
CA VAL A 99 -7.25 -9.64 12.12
C VAL A 99 -6.32 -10.33 13.11
N THR A 100 -6.50 -11.63 13.34
CA THR A 100 -5.72 -12.39 14.33
C THR A 100 -4.52 -13.10 13.71
N SER A 101 -4.59 -13.41 12.41
CA SER A 101 -3.54 -14.07 11.63
C SER A 101 -3.63 -13.68 10.16
N GLY A 102 -2.49 -13.68 9.46
CA GLY A 102 -2.40 -13.32 8.05
C GLY A 102 -2.65 -11.84 7.78
N GLU A 103 -3.06 -11.54 6.55
CA GLU A 103 -3.32 -10.18 6.08
C GLU A 103 -4.61 -10.18 5.27
N ARG A 104 -5.60 -9.35 5.62
CA ARG A 104 -6.86 -9.25 4.88
C ARG A 104 -6.74 -8.16 3.81
N LEU A 105 -6.90 -8.56 2.55
CA LEU A 105 -6.71 -7.70 1.38
C LEU A 105 -8.05 -7.41 0.69
N THR A 106 -8.37 -6.13 0.54
CA THR A 106 -9.61 -5.70 -0.12
C THR A 106 -9.38 -4.53 -1.07
N LEU A 107 -10.09 -4.54 -2.19
CA LEU A 107 -10.32 -3.37 -3.02
C LEU A 107 -11.70 -2.81 -2.69
N THR A 108 -11.72 -1.70 -1.96
CA THR A 108 -12.96 -1.02 -1.53
C THR A 108 -13.21 0.19 -2.41
N LEU A 109 -14.41 0.31 -2.96
CA LEU A 109 -14.85 1.45 -3.74
C LEU A 109 -16.03 2.11 -3.05
N TRP A 110 -15.98 3.43 -2.97
CA TRP A 110 -17.10 4.26 -2.55
C TRP A 110 -17.65 4.99 -3.76
N PHE A 111 -18.97 5.07 -3.87
CA PHE A 111 -19.65 5.68 -5.00
C PHE A 111 -20.48 6.86 -4.53
N SER A 112 -20.53 7.89 -5.37
CA SER A 112 -21.37 9.06 -5.18
C SER A 112 -22.29 9.24 -6.38
N ARG A 113 -23.48 9.79 -6.15
CA ARG A 113 -24.36 10.35 -7.18
C ARG A 113 -23.99 11.78 -7.55
N ASP A 114 -23.12 12.43 -6.77
CA ASP A 114 -22.61 13.76 -7.05
C ASP A 114 -21.33 13.67 -7.90
N SER A 115 -21.47 13.98 -9.19
CA SER A 115 -20.37 13.97 -10.16
C SER A 115 -19.18 14.87 -9.80
N SER A 116 -19.34 15.86 -8.92
CA SER A 116 -18.22 16.69 -8.46
C SER A 116 -17.19 15.91 -7.63
N HIS A 117 -17.55 14.72 -7.17
CA HIS A 117 -16.69 13.84 -6.38
C HIS A 117 -15.98 12.77 -7.22
N ASP A 118 -16.10 12.80 -8.55
CA ASP A 118 -15.48 11.81 -9.45
C ASP A 118 -13.95 11.75 -9.29
N GLU A 119 -13.45 10.62 -8.78
CA GLU A 119 -12.02 10.30 -8.64
C GLU A 119 -11.35 10.14 -10.01
N ASP A 120 -12.04 9.51 -10.97
CA ASP A 120 -11.46 9.17 -12.26
C ASP A 120 -11.05 10.45 -12.99
N ALA A 121 -11.90 11.48 -12.96
CA ALA A 121 -11.61 12.79 -13.54
C ALA A 121 -10.30 13.40 -13.00
N LYS A 122 -10.04 13.28 -11.70
CA LYS A 122 -8.82 13.78 -11.05
C LYS A 122 -7.60 12.97 -11.48
N LEU A 123 -7.73 11.64 -11.50
CA LEU A 123 -6.66 10.73 -11.91
C LEU A 123 -6.25 10.96 -13.37
N ILE A 124 -7.23 11.16 -14.26
CA ILE A 124 -6.99 11.41 -15.68
C ILE A 124 -6.22 12.71 -15.88
N LEU A 125 -6.59 13.78 -15.18
CA LEU A 125 -5.86 15.06 -15.22
C LEU A 125 -4.41 14.89 -14.77
N LEU A 126 -4.17 14.16 -13.67
CA LEU A 126 -2.82 13.86 -13.20
C LEU A 126 -2.00 13.06 -14.22
N LEU A 127 -2.62 12.07 -14.86
CA LEU A 127 -1.96 11.29 -15.92
C LEU A 127 -1.65 12.17 -17.14
N GLU A 128 -2.53 13.09 -17.52
CA GLU A 128 -2.31 14.04 -18.63
C GLU A 128 -1.15 15.01 -18.36
N GLU A 129 -1.08 15.58 -17.15
CA GLU A 129 0.03 16.46 -16.76
C GLU A 129 1.38 15.73 -16.85
N ASN A 130 1.43 14.47 -16.41
CA ASN A 130 2.63 13.64 -16.51
C ASN A 130 3.05 13.34 -17.97
N VAL A 131 2.11 13.26 -18.92
CA VAL A 131 2.41 13.10 -20.35
C VAL A 131 3.07 14.36 -20.93
N LEU A 132 2.66 15.54 -20.46
CA LEU A 132 3.18 16.83 -20.94
C LEU A 132 4.59 17.12 -20.39
N HIS A 133 4.91 16.64 -19.18
CA HIS A 133 6.22 16.80 -18.53
C HIS A 133 7.33 15.84 -19.01
N LYS A 134 7.19 15.27 -20.21
CA LYS A 134 8.15 14.36 -20.91
C LYS A 134 9.62 14.81 -20.99
N SER A 135 9.99 16.02 -20.57
CA SER A 135 11.34 16.55 -20.75
C SER A 135 12.33 16.19 -19.65
N ASN A 136 11.89 15.71 -18.48
CA ASN A 136 12.81 15.31 -17.42
C ASN A 136 12.60 13.82 -17.11
N ASN A 137 13.63 13.00 -17.39
CA ASN A 137 13.74 11.59 -16.99
C ASN A 137 13.67 11.46 -15.45
N VAL A 138 12.53 11.72 -14.85
CA VAL A 138 12.29 11.57 -13.42
C VAL A 138 11.25 10.47 -13.27
N PRO A 139 11.66 9.20 -13.08
CA PRO A 139 10.76 8.06 -12.87
C PRO A 139 9.81 8.22 -11.67
N TRP A 140 10.01 9.27 -10.87
CA TRP A 140 9.55 9.40 -9.49
C TRP A 140 8.25 10.20 -9.31
N SER A 141 7.66 10.77 -10.37
CA SER A 141 6.34 11.44 -10.28
C SER A 141 5.16 10.47 -10.15
N LEU A 142 5.44 9.16 -10.08
CA LEU A 142 4.46 8.08 -10.13
C LEU A 142 4.22 7.37 -8.80
N LEU A 143 4.98 7.74 -7.77
CA LEU A 143 4.76 7.16 -6.45
C LEU A 143 3.43 7.69 -5.89
N PRO A 144 2.57 6.82 -5.35
CA PRO A 144 1.31 7.25 -4.78
C PRO A 144 1.59 8.27 -3.66
N LEU A 145 0.77 9.33 -3.62
CA LEU A 145 0.78 10.22 -2.48
C LEU A 145 0.41 9.40 -1.23
N PRO A 146 1.17 9.48 -0.14
CA PRO A 146 0.79 8.80 1.09
C PRO A 146 -0.55 9.33 1.58
N ALA A 147 -1.33 8.43 2.19
CA ALA A 147 -2.35 8.85 3.15
C ALA A 147 -1.73 9.70 4.28
N SER A 148 -2.58 10.38 5.07
CA SER A 148 -2.11 11.13 6.24
C SER A 148 -1.34 10.22 7.21
N ASP A 149 -0.26 10.73 7.83
CA ASP A 149 0.64 9.91 8.65
C ASP A 149 -0.01 9.26 9.86
N ASN A 150 -1.12 9.80 10.34
CA ASN A 150 -1.92 9.17 11.39
C ASN A 150 -2.49 7.79 10.96
N MET A 151 -2.67 7.55 9.66
CA MET A 151 -3.12 6.27 9.12
C MET A 151 -2.02 5.20 9.13
N TYR A 152 -0.75 5.62 9.21
CA TYR A 152 0.38 4.72 9.26
C TYR A 152 0.85 4.44 10.69
N TRP A 153 0.31 5.12 11.71
CA TRP A 153 0.71 4.87 13.09
C TRP A 153 -0.09 3.73 13.71
N PHE A 154 0.59 2.65 14.07
CA PHE A 154 0.02 1.55 14.83
C PHE A 154 0.28 1.72 16.33
N SER A 155 -0.77 1.55 17.14
CA SER A 155 -0.67 1.54 18.61
C SER A 155 -1.64 0.52 19.22
N PRO A 156 -1.18 -0.33 20.14
CA PRO A 156 -2.07 -1.24 20.87
C PRO A 156 -3.12 -0.46 21.68
N HIS A 157 -4.36 -0.94 21.68
CA HIS A 157 -5.46 -0.42 22.52
C HIS A 157 -6.00 0.98 22.19
N GLN A 158 -5.76 1.53 21.00
CA GLN A 158 -6.25 2.88 20.62
C GLN A 158 -5.93 3.96 21.67
N ALA A 159 -4.84 3.79 22.43
CA ALA A 159 -4.47 4.73 23.47
C ALA A 159 -4.06 6.06 22.81
N SER A 160 -4.64 7.17 23.26
CA SER A 160 -4.40 8.53 22.74
C SER A 160 -2.95 9.02 22.92
N ASN A 161 -2.09 8.23 23.55
CA ASN A 161 -0.70 8.58 23.80
C ASN A 161 0.20 7.85 22.80
N GLN A 162 0.95 8.61 22.00
CA GLN A 162 1.99 8.12 21.08
C GLN A 162 3.18 7.43 21.80
N ASP A 163 3.05 7.08 23.09
CA ASP A 163 4.12 6.53 23.90
C ASP A 163 4.42 5.07 23.56
N ILE A 164 3.45 4.33 23.00
CA ILE A 164 3.57 2.92 22.65
C ILE A 164 3.03 2.71 21.23
N GLY A 165 3.89 2.39 20.28
CA GLY A 165 3.50 2.20 18.88
C GLY A 165 4.66 2.27 17.90
N PHE A 166 4.33 2.16 16.61
CA PHE A 166 5.28 2.30 15.52
C PHE A 166 4.62 2.79 14.22
N ASP A 167 5.42 3.33 13.31
CA ASP A 167 5.00 3.57 11.92
C ASP A 167 4.99 2.25 11.14
N ILE A 168 3.85 1.88 10.57
CA ILE A 168 3.61 0.62 9.85
C ILE A 168 4.59 0.42 8.70
N ARG A 169 4.96 1.48 7.97
CA ARG A 169 5.85 1.40 6.80
C ARG A 169 7.26 1.03 7.25
N LEU A 170 7.75 1.71 8.29
CA LEU A 170 9.04 1.42 8.90
C LEU A 170 9.03 0.08 9.64
N GLY A 171 7.91 -0.30 10.26
CA GLY A 171 7.72 -1.58 10.92
C GLY A 171 7.85 -2.75 9.94
N ARG A 172 7.25 -2.63 8.74
CA ARG A 172 7.41 -3.63 7.67
C ARG A 172 8.85 -3.75 7.19
N LEU A 173 9.52 -2.62 6.91
CA LEU A 173 10.94 -2.63 6.55
C LEU A 173 11.80 -3.28 7.64
N HIS A 174 11.52 -2.99 8.91
CA HIS A 174 12.20 -3.60 10.05
C HIS A 174 11.95 -5.10 10.14
N ALA A 175 10.72 -5.57 9.91
CA ALA A 175 10.37 -7.00 9.86
C ALA A 175 11.10 -7.75 8.73
N LEU A 176 11.40 -7.05 7.62
CA LEU A 176 12.25 -7.54 6.52
C LEU A 176 13.77 -7.44 6.82
N GLY A 177 14.14 -6.91 7.98
CA GLY A 177 15.52 -6.76 8.44
C GLY A 177 16.24 -5.52 7.91
N PHE A 178 15.51 -4.50 7.47
CA PHE A 178 16.05 -3.22 7.04
C PHE A 178 15.84 -2.12 8.07
N ASP A 179 16.84 -1.25 8.17
CA ASP A 179 16.79 0.02 8.86
C ASP A 179 16.78 1.17 7.85
N VAL A 180 16.31 2.34 8.29
CA VAL A 180 16.16 3.52 7.43
C VAL A 180 17.18 4.59 7.79
N TYR A 181 17.92 5.06 6.78
CA TYR A 181 18.88 6.14 6.89
C TYR A 181 18.46 7.36 6.06
N TYR A 182 18.52 8.53 6.69
CA TYR A 182 18.33 9.82 6.04
C TYR A 182 19.61 10.65 6.15
N SER A 183 20.04 11.27 5.05
CA SER A 183 21.27 12.06 5.01
C SER A 183 21.17 13.39 5.76
N ARG A 184 19.97 13.99 5.78
CA ARG A 184 19.70 15.30 6.41
C ARG A 184 19.92 15.24 7.92
N ASP A 185 20.45 16.33 8.51
CA ASP A 185 20.60 16.43 9.95
C ASP A 185 19.25 16.71 10.61
N MET A 186 18.91 15.87 11.59
CA MET A 186 17.59 15.85 12.21
C MET A 186 17.48 16.90 13.30
N ASN A 187 16.61 17.89 13.10
CA ASN A 187 16.06 18.69 14.20
C ASN A 187 14.71 18.09 14.58
N PHE A 188 14.65 17.35 15.69
CA PHE A 188 13.44 16.70 16.24
C PHE A 188 12.38 17.69 16.78
N GLY A 189 12.38 18.93 16.29
CA GLY A 189 11.42 19.98 16.66
C GLY A 189 10.46 20.38 15.54
N SER A 190 10.67 19.93 14.29
CA SER A 190 9.74 20.12 13.17
C SER A 190 8.93 18.86 12.90
N ASP A 191 7.82 18.99 12.16
CA ASP A 191 6.86 17.93 11.85
C ASP A 191 7.57 16.69 11.28
N LEU A 192 7.64 15.63 12.08
CA LEU A 192 8.35 14.37 11.78
C LEU A 192 7.72 13.64 10.57
N SER A 193 6.49 14.00 10.23
CA SER A 193 5.75 13.59 9.04
C SER A 193 6.50 13.92 7.75
N GLU A 194 7.12 15.11 7.67
CA GLU A 194 7.86 15.54 6.48
C GLU A 194 9.06 14.63 6.19
N LEU A 195 9.65 14.04 7.23
CA LEU A 195 10.82 13.18 7.09
C LEU A 195 10.51 11.92 6.29
N LEU A 196 9.31 11.37 6.41
CA LEU A 196 8.94 10.12 5.74
C LEU A 196 8.83 10.29 4.23
N MET A 197 8.71 11.54 3.77
CA MET A 197 8.71 11.95 2.36
C MET A 197 10.08 12.35 1.83
N GLU A 198 11.09 12.43 2.69
CA GLU A 198 12.44 12.78 2.28
C GLU A 198 13.16 11.58 1.64
N PRO A 199 14.07 11.84 0.69
CA PRO A 199 14.90 10.80 0.12
C PRO A 199 15.77 10.09 1.16
N MET A 200 15.80 8.76 1.07
CA MET A 200 16.37 7.88 2.10
C MET A 200 17.15 6.72 1.48
N GLN A 201 17.91 6.01 2.31
CA GLN A 201 18.60 4.78 1.96
C GLN A 201 18.27 3.69 2.95
N LEU A 202 18.25 2.44 2.49
CA LEU A 202 18.12 1.29 3.36
C LEU A 202 19.49 0.88 3.92
N ALA A 203 19.49 0.47 5.17
CA ALA A 203 20.60 -0.19 5.83
C ALA A 203 20.18 -1.59 6.24
N ARG A 204 21.11 -2.53 6.26
CA ARG A 204 20.88 -3.88 6.77
C ARG A 204 22.12 -4.33 7.51
N ARG A 205 21.98 -4.64 8.81
CA ARG A 205 23.10 -4.93 9.72
C ARG A 205 24.11 -3.76 9.73
N ASP A 206 25.37 -3.99 9.35
CA ASP A 206 26.42 -2.98 9.32
C ASP A 206 26.67 -2.38 7.93
N GLN A 207 25.76 -2.63 6.98
CA GLN A 207 25.89 -2.22 5.58
C GLN A 207 24.81 -1.21 5.20
N LEU A 208 25.22 -0.12 4.55
CA LEU A 208 24.34 0.83 3.89
C LEU A 208 24.29 0.52 2.40
N LEU A 209 23.09 0.40 1.84
CA LEU A 209 22.90 0.16 0.42
C LEU A 209 23.20 1.42 -0.40
N ASP A 210 23.99 1.27 -1.47
CA ASP A 210 24.27 2.35 -2.44
C ASP A 210 23.11 2.53 -3.43
N HIS A 211 21.91 2.71 -2.90
CA HIS A 211 20.71 3.08 -3.64
C HIS A 211 19.89 4.05 -2.79
N LYS A 212 19.47 5.15 -3.41
CA LYS A 212 18.71 6.21 -2.75
C LYS A 212 17.28 6.17 -3.22
N PHE A 213 16.38 5.81 -2.32
CA PHE A 213 14.95 5.80 -2.55
C PHE A 213 14.38 7.22 -2.44
N VAL A 214 13.32 7.49 -3.19
CA VAL A 214 12.61 8.78 -3.17
C VAL A 214 12.03 9.09 -1.80
N ASN A 215 11.44 8.09 -1.14
CA ASN A 215 10.84 8.16 0.18
C ASN A 215 10.64 6.75 0.75
N VAL A 216 10.04 6.66 1.95
CA VAL A 216 9.79 5.38 2.60
C VAL A 216 8.84 4.46 1.81
N LEU A 217 7.84 5.01 1.12
CA LEU A 217 6.88 4.21 0.33
C LEU A 217 7.55 3.53 -0.85
N HIS A 218 8.42 4.25 -1.58
CA HIS A 218 9.21 3.66 -2.65
C HIS A 218 10.05 2.48 -2.14
N SER A 219 10.71 2.68 -1.00
CA SER A 219 11.54 1.63 -0.41
C SER A 219 10.73 0.42 0.07
N LEU A 220 9.50 0.64 0.54
CA LEU A 220 8.59 -0.43 0.95
C LEU A 220 8.07 -1.22 -0.26
N GLN A 221 7.66 -0.53 -1.34
CA GLN A 221 7.19 -1.20 -2.56
C GLN A 221 8.28 -2.10 -3.16
N VAL A 222 9.52 -1.61 -3.21
CA VAL A 222 10.67 -2.42 -3.61
C VAL A 222 10.91 -3.53 -2.60
N GLY A 223 10.94 -3.23 -1.30
CA GLY A 223 11.20 -4.21 -0.24
C GLY A 223 10.21 -5.38 -0.26
N GLU A 224 8.92 -5.09 -0.44
CA GLU A 224 7.87 -6.10 -0.60
C GLU A 224 7.99 -6.83 -1.93
N TYR A 225 8.32 -6.16 -3.04
CA TYR A 225 8.60 -6.83 -4.31
C TYR A 225 9.78 -7.79 -4.20
N VAL A 226 10.88 -7.39 -3.55
CA VAL A 226 12.02 -8.29 -3.35
C VAL A 226 11.68 -9.41 -2.39
N ASN A 227 10.90 -9.18 -1.33
CA ASN A 227 10.49 -10.29 -0.46
C ASN A 227 9.55 -11.26 -1.19
N LEU A 228 8.61 -10.77 -2.01
CA LEU A 228 7.79 -11.60 -2.88
C LEU A 228 8.61 -12.28 -3.96
N TYR A 229 9.65 -11.62 -4.50
CA TYR A 229 10.55 -12.20 -5.48
C TYR A 229 11.47 -13.22 -4.80
N ASP A 230 11.95 -13.01 -3.58
CA ASP A 230 12.76 -13.96 -2.80
C ASP A 230 11.90 -15.09 -2.24
N GLU A 231 10.62 -14.88 -1.91
CA GLU A 231 9.67 -15.93 -1.54
C GLU A 231 9.22 -16.70 -2.77
N GLN A 232 8.97 -16.03 -3.90
CA GLN A 232 8.70 -16.69 -5.17
C GLN A 232 9.95 -17.35 -5.72
N VAL A 233 11.16 -16.82 -5.53
CA VAL A 233 12.43 -17.43 -5.89
C VAL A 233 12.77 -18.52 -4.90
N ALA A 234 12.41 -18.43 -3.61
CA ALA A 234 12.53 -19.54 -2.68
C ALA A 234 11.53 -20.64 -3.03
N GLN A 235 10.26 -20.32 -3.32
CA GLN A 235 9.25 -21.28 -3.79
C GLN A 235 9.57 -21.82 -5.19
N PHE A 236 10.14 -21.02 -6.09
CA PHE A 236 10.55 -21.38 -7.45
C PHE A 236 11.86 -22.15 -7.45
N TYR A 237 12.83 -21.86 -6.58
CA TYR A 237 14.03 -22.70 -6.37
C TYR A 237 13.66 -24.02 -5.68
N PHE A 238 12.66 -24.04 -4.78
CA PHE A 238 12.15 -25.28 -4.20
C PHE A 238 11.26 -26.09 -5.17
N TRP A 239 10.71 -25.47 -6.23
CA TRP A 239 9.92 -26.15 -7.27
C TRP A 239 10.76 -26.55 -8.51
N GLU A 240 11.77 -25.76 -8.91
CA GLU A 240 12.73 -26.05 -9.99
C GLU A 240 14.00 -26.79 -9.54
N GLY A 241 14.06 -27.24 -8.27
CA GLY A 241 15.05 -28.21 -7.79
C GLY A 241 15.02 -29.59 -8.50
N CYS A 242 14.16 -29.75 -9.51
CA CYS A 242 14.13 -30.88 -10.43
C CYS A 242 13.90 -30.40 -11.88
N LYS A 243 14.81 -29.57 -12.42
CA LYS A 243 15.47 -29.78 -13.73
C LYS A 243 16.30 -28.56 -14.17
N SER A 244 17.58 -28.82 -14.37
CA SER A 244 18.50 -28.13 -15.29
C SER A 244 19.18 -26.82 -14.86
N GLN A 245 20.51 -26.94 -14.79
CA GLN A 245 21.53 -25.93 -15.01
C GLN A 245 21.13 -24.82 -16.00
N ALA A 246 21.14 -23.56 -15.56
CA ALA A 246 21.74 -22.42 -16.26
C ALA A 246 21.36 -21.08 -15.60
N PHE A 247 22.17 -20.56 -14.66
CA PHE A 247 22.33 -19.11 -14.45
C PHE A 247 23.70 -18.86 -13.78
N THR A 248 24.77 -19.09 -14.53
CA THR A 248 26.10 -18.51 -14.25
C THR A 248 26.27 -17.32 -15.18
N ASN A 249 25.70 -16.18 -14.83
CA ASN A 249 26.12 -14.89 -15.37
C ASN A 249 26.50 -14.02 -14.17
N GLU A 250 27.73 -13.51 -14.19
CA GLU A 250 28.32 -12.66 -13.16
C GLU A 250 27.45 -11.41 -12.96
N VAL A 251 26.62 -11.42 -11.92
CA VAL A 251 25.91 -10.22 -11.46
C VAL A 251 26.95 -9.30 -10.83
N GLN A 252 27.06 -8.07 -11.34
CA GLN A 252 27.92 -7.05 -10.74
C GLN A 252 27.57 -6.90 -9.25
N SER A 253 28.57 -7.05 -8.38
CA SER A 253 28.41 -6.87 -6.94
C SER A 253 27.79 -5.50 -6.67
N GLY A 254 26.57 -5.47 -6.11
CA GLY A 254 25.98 -4.25 -5.57
C GLY A 254 26.98 -3.57 -4.63
N LYS A 255 27.07 -2.25 -4.70
CA LYS A 255 27.93 -1.47 -3.79
C LYS A 255 27.18 -1.33 -2.46
N ALA A 256 27.76 -1.85 -1.39
CA ALA A 256 27.36 -1.49 -0.04
C ALA A 256 28.58 -0.94 0.69
N VAL A 257 28.35 0.12 1.47
CA VAL A 257 29.39 0.75 2.28
C VAL A 257 29.14 0.40 3.73
N ARG A 258 30.21 0.09 4.46
CA ARG A 258 30.12 -0.14 5.90
C ARG A 258 29.61 1.13 6.59
N LEU A 259 28.62 0.99 7.45
CA LEU A 259 28.05 2.12 8.19
C LEU A 259 29.12 2.80 9.03
N SER A 260 29.22 4.12 8.90
CA SER A 260 29.97 4.96 9.83
C SER A 260 29.22 5.07 11.17
N ARG A 261 29.95 5.46 12.22
CA ARG A 261 29.35 5.70 13.54
C ARG A 261 28.26 6.77 13.50
N SER A 262 28.48 7.86 12.76
CA SER A 262 27.50 8.94 12.60
C SER A 262 26.22 8.45 11.90
N GLN A 263 26.34 7.61 10.86
CA GLN A 263 25.18 7.02 10.19
C GLN A 263 24.41 6.08 11.10
N SER A 264 25.11 5.25 11.88
CA SER A 264 24.48 4.35 12.86
C SER A 264 23.72 5.14 13.94
N GLU A 265 24.29 6.24 14.43
CA GLU A 265 23.61 7.11 15.40
C GLU A 265 22.35 7.77 14.81
N LYS A 266 22.36 8.15 13.53
CA LYS A 266 21.17 8.67 12.84
C LYS A 266 20.07 7.60 12.71
N ILE A 267 20.41 6.37 12.33
CA ILE A 267 19.48 5.24 12.26
C ILE A 267 18.83 4.99 13.63
N THR A 268 19.64 4.91 14.69
CA THR A 268 19.14 4.70 16.05
C THR A 268 18.15 5.79 16.48
N ARG A 269 18.40 7.05 16.08
CA ARG A 269 17.48 8.16 16.36
C ARG A 269 16.14 8.00 15.62
N VAL A 270 16.16 7.64 14.34
CA VAL A 270 14.92 7.36 13.56
C VAL A 270 14.13 6.25 14.23
N ASN A 271 14.78 5.12 14.56
CA ASN A 271 14.14 3.98 15.20
C ASN A 271 13.56 4.36 16.59
N SER A 272 14.24 5.21 17.36
CA SER A 272 13.74 5.67 18.67
C SER A 272 12.43 6.48 18.59
N VAL A 273 12.14 7.08 17.44
CA VAL A 273 10.94 7.88 17.21
C VAL A 273 9.81 7.05 16.63
N PHE A 274 10.09 6.27 15.58
CA PHE A 274 9.07 5.58 14.79
C PHE A 274 8.95 4.08 15.06
N LEU A 275 9.89 3.48 15.78
CA LEU A 275 9.92 2.05 16.12
C LEU A 275 10.12 1.89 17.64
N LYS A 276 9.26 2.56 18.42
CA LYS A 276 9.39 2.59 19.90
C LYS A 276 9.28 1.21 20.54
N ASP A 277 8.55 0.29 19.90
CA ASP A 277 8.41 -1.10 20.32
C ASP A 277 8.66 -2.09 19.17
N THR A 278 9.91 -2.54 19.03
CA THR A 278 10.31 -3.50 18.00
C THR A 278 9.75 -4.90 18.23
N LYS A 279 9.48 -5.30 19.50
CA LYS A 279 8.87 -6.61 19.79
C LYS A 279 7.42 -6.66 19.30
N LEU A 280 6.72 -5.53 19.41
CA LEU A 280 5.38 -5.40 18.85
C LEU A 280 5.40 -5.50 17.32
N VAL A 281 6.39 -4.88 16.65
CA VAL A 281 6.58 -5.02 15.19
C VAL A 281 6.74 -6.49 14.78
N GLU A 282 7.62 -7.22 15.45
CA GLU A 282 7.84 -8.66 15.19
C GLU A 282 6.58 -9.51 15.42
N THR A 283 5.75 -9.11 16.39
CA THR A 283 4.48 -9.77 16.70
C THR A 283 3.42 -9.49 15.62
N VAL A 284 3.41 -8.29 15.05
CA VAL A 284 2.43 -7.85 14.03
C VAL A 284 2.76 -8.37 12.64
N PHE A 285 4.01 -8.21 12.18
CA PHE A 285 4.38 -8.54 10.79
C PHE A 285 5.02 -9.91 10.59
N GLN A 286 5.30 -10.66 11.67
CA GLN A 286 6.13 -11.88 11.65
C GLN A 286 7.55 -11.59 11.12
N SER A 287 8.59 -11.83 11.92
CA SER A 287 9.95 -11.53 11.48
C SER A 287 10.37 -12.47 10.34
N ALA A 288 10.84 -11.92 9.23
CA ALA A 288 11.49 -12.66 8.14
C ALA A 288 12.93 -13.06 8.54
N GLY A 289 13.13 -13.43 9.82
CA GLY A 289 14.41 -13.56 10.50
C GLY A 289 15.37 -14.62 9.93
N GLN A 290 15.02 -15.26 8.82
CA GLN A 290 15.82 -16.29 8.17
C GLN A 290 15.83 -16.22 6.63
N CYS A 291 15.32 -15.15 5.99
CA CYS A 291 15.44 -15.03 4.54
C CYS A 291 16.89 -14.69 4.14
N TYR A 292 17.46 -15.51 3.25
CA TYR A 292 18.78 -15.28 2.65
C TYR A 292 18.75 -13.96 1.89
N PHE A 293 19.61 -13.02 2.26
CA PHE A 293 19.71 -11.72 1.60
C PHE A 293 20.98 -11.63 0.78
N ASN A 294 20.82 -11.41 -0.52
CA ASN A 294 21.91 -11.14 -1.43
C ASN A 294 21.79 -9.72 -1.98
N LEU A 295 22.80 -8.88 -1.73
CA LEU A 295 22.81 -7.49 -2.16
C LEU A 295 22.75 -7.34 -3.69
N ALA A 296 23.41 -8.22 -4.44
CA ALA A 296 23.42 -8.15 -5.90
C ALA A 296 22.03 -8.52 -6.46
N THR A 297 21.37 -9.54 -5.89
CA THR A 297 19.98 -9.88 -6.21
C THR A 297 19.03 -8.74 -5.85
N PHE A 298 19.18 -8.13 -4.67
CA PHE A 298 18.35 -6.99 -4.25
C PHE A 298 18.51 -5.79 -5.17
N SER A 299 19.75 -5.44 -5.56
CA SER A 299 20.02 -4.38 -6.54
C SER A 299 19.43 -4.67 -7.91
N ALA A 300 19.52 -5.91 -8.39
CA ALA A 300 18.89 -6.32 -9.64
C ALA A 300 17.35 -6.20 -9.57
N ALA A 301 16.76 -6.61 -8.45
CA ALA A 301 15.32 -6.54 -8.24
C ALA A 301 14.79 -5.10 -8.11
N ILE A 302 15.57 -4.17 -7.55
CA ILE A 302 15.26 -2.73 -7.64
C ILE A 302 15.10 -2.31 -9.10
N THR A 303 16.10 -2.61 -9.94
CA THR A 303 16.08 -2.23 -11.36
C THR A 303 14.93 -2.91 -12.10
N GLU A 304 14.66 -4.19 -11.83
CA GLU A 304 13.54 -4.92 -12.43
C GLU A 304 12.19 -4.30 -12.05
N TRP A 305 12.00 -3.93 -10.77
CA TRP A 305 10.79 -3.27 -10.30
C TRP A 305 10.60 -1.89 -10.93
N GLU A 306 11.67 -1.09 -11.03
CA GLU A 306 11.66 0.22 -11.67
C GLU A 306 11.31 0.11 -13.16
N ASP A 307 11.92 -0.83 -13.87
CA ASP A 307 11.66 -1.10 -15.28
C ASP A 307 10.21 -1.60 -15.50
N TYR A 308 9.74 -2.50 -14.65
CA TYR A 308 8.37 -3.01 -14.68
C TYR A 308 7.35 -1.89 -14.45
N SER A 309 7.55 -1.06 -13.42
CA SER A 309 6.70 0.09 -13.11
C SER A 309 6.69 1.10 -14.26
N CYS A 310 7.87 1.38 -14.84
CA CYS A 310 7.99 2.26 -16.00
C CYS A 310 7.28 1.69 -17.24
N LYS A 311 7.33 0.37 -17.45
CA LYS A 311 6.63 -0.31 -18.54
C LYS A 311 5.12 -0.19 -18.37
N LEU A 312 4.58 -0.53 -17.20
CA LEU A 312 3.15 -0.42 -16.90
C LEU A 312 2.65 1.02 -17.09
N HIS A 313 3.42 2.00 -16.61
CA HIS A 313 3.08 3.40 -16.82
C HIS A 313 3.01 3.76 -18.31
N LYS A 314 4.00 3.34 -19.12
CA LYS A 314 3.96 3.55 -20.58
C LYS A 314 2.74 2.88 -21.21
N GLU A 315 2.37 1.68 -20.77
CA GLU A 315 1.18 0.97 -21.25
C GLU A 315 -0.11 1.74 -20.91
N ILE A 316 -0.24 2.27 -19.68
CA ILE A 316 -1.35 3.14 -19.28
C ILE A 316 -1.41 4.36 -20.19
N LEU A 317 -0.28 5.06 -20.37
CA LEU A 317 -0.22 6.27 -21.20
C LEU A 317 -0.56 6.02 -22.67
N LEU A 318 -0.14 4.88 -23.23
CA LEU A 318 -0.47 4.47 -24.60
C LEU A 318 -1.94 4.06 -24.74
N SER A 319 -2.55 3.58 -23.65
CA SER A 319 -3.95 3.16 -23.62
C SER A 319 -4.92 4.35 -23.43
N LEU A 320 -4.49 5.44 -22.78
CA LEU A 320 -5.33 6.62 -22.52
C LEU A 320 -6.07 7.15 -23.78
N PRO A 321 -5.44 7.34 -24.95
CA PRO A 321 -6.15 7.78 -26.14
C PRO A 321 -7.22 6.78 -26.60
N GLN A 322 -6.94 5.48 -26.48
CA GLN A 322 -7.89 4.42 -26.84
C GLN A 322 -9.07 4.39 -25.87
N TRP A 323 -8.82 4.52 -24.56
CA TRP A 323 -9.87 4.58 -23.55
C TRP A 323 -10.80 5.78 -23.76
N ARG A 324 -10.25 6.95 -24.13
CA ARG A 324 -11.07 8.11 -24.53
C ARG A 324 -11.89 7.84 -25.79
N ALA A 325 -11.26 7.28 -26.83
CA ALA A 325 -11.93 7.01 -28.11
C ALA A 325 -13.10 6.02 -27.96
N HIS A 326 -12.96 5.04 -27.06
CA HIS A 326 -13.99 4.04 -26.78
C HIS A 326 -14.97 4.46 -25.67
N GLN A 327 -14.89 5.71 -25.19
CA GLN A 327 -15.70 6.19 -24.07
C GLN A 327 -15.60 5.32 -22.81
N ALA A 328 -14.47 4.64 -22.62
CA ALA A 328 -14.16 3.96 -21.35
C ALA A 328 -13.75 4.98 -20.27
N ILE A 329 -13.36 6.18 -20.70
CA ILE A 329 -13.06 7.34 -19.87
C ILE A 329 -13.88 8.52 -20.40
N TYR A 330 -14.64 9.18 -19.52
CA TYR A 330 -15.45 10.34 -19.85
C TYR A 330 -14.79 11.62 -19.30
N SER A 331 -14.57 12.60 -20.16
CA SER A 331 -14.29 13.96 -19.70
C SER A 331 -15.62 14.65 -19.41
N VAL A 332 -16.04 14.67 -18.15
CA VAL A 332 -17.19 15.47 -17.74
C VAL A 332 -16.76 16.93 -17.70
N LYS A 333 -17.32 17.76 -18.59
CA LYS A 333 -17.16 19.21 -18.49
C LYS A 333 -18.07 19.69 -17.37
N PHE A 334 -17.48 20.21 -16.32
CA PHE A 334 -18.23 20.91 -15.28
C PHE A 334 -18.56 22.32 -15.80
N ASP A 335 -19.85 22.59 -16.01
CA ASP A 335 -20.32 23.97 -16.12
C ASP A 335 -20.21 24.58 -14.70
N VAL A 336 -19.32 25.57 -14.57
CA VAL A 336 -19.06 26.32 -13.32
C VAL A 336 -20.19 27.29 -13.02
#